data_AF-A0A841ZU62-F1
#
_entry.id   AF-A0A841ZU62-F1
#
_cell.length_a   1.000
_cell.length_b   1.000
_cell.length_c   1.000
_cell.angle_alpha   90.00
_cell.angle_beta   90.00
_cell.angle_gamma   90.00
#
_symmetry.space_group_name_H-M   'P 1'
#
loop_
_entity.id
_entity.type
_entity.pdbx_description
1 polymer ?
#
loop_
_entity_poly.entity_id
_entity_poly.type
_entity_poly.pdbx_seq_one_letter_code
_entity_poly.pdbx_strand_id
1 'polypeptide(L)'
;MEDKIQFLSKYRKNISLVDAKTLQENDIPVEWLEILNKGESERREKTIEYWRSISSNELRNTISYLSDNLLDVELACYNDVYSVLYTVKVGEGEVDYFEGRIPTQNILNKELQKFWSETPQSIKDFYEKLHNGFYYFPSRAMGLVPLENVTFFGDDEWGIIEDLEAPLGIELDSTFGFFSTGMGGYVALDYSNDDKEKATIWFTDDQPKYNMNFWDVVDEWIVMGFE
;
A
#
# COMPACT_ATOMS: atom_id res chain seq x y z
N MET A 1 10.03 17.97 -14.59
CA MET A 1 8.84 17.28 -15.13
C MET A 1 9.21 16.30 -16.24
N GLU A 2 10.00 16.69 -17.24
CA GLU A 2 10.43 15.80 -18.33
C GLU A 2 11.27 14.60 -17.85
N ASP A 3 12.23 14.81 -16.94
CA ASP A 3 13.02 13.71 -16.35
C ASP A 3 12.17 12.73 -15.52
N LYS A 4 11.16 13.25 -14.81
CA LYS A 4 10.20 12.44 -14.02
C LYS A 4 9.38 11.54 -14.94
N ILE A 5 8.74 12.10 -15.97
CA ILE A 5 7.96 11.31 -16.94
C ILE A 5 8.83 10.28 -17.66
N GLN A 6 10.05 10.64 -18.05
CA GLN A 6 11.00 9.72 -18.66
C GLN A 6 11.35 8.56 -17.72
N PHE A 7 11.57 8.82 -16.43
CA PHE A 7 11.78 7.79 -15.42
C PHE A 7 10.56 6.87 -15.30
N LEU A 8 9.37 7.43 -15.05
CA LEU A 8 8.14 6.65 -14.84
C LEU A 8 7.82 5.77 -16.06
N SER A 9 8.08 6.28 -17.27
CA SER A 9 7.84 5.58 -18.54
C SER A 9 8.73 4.34 -18.75
N LYS A 10 9.83 4.21 -18.01
CA LYS A 10 10.66 2.97 -18.02
C LYS A 10 9.90 1.78 -17.43
N TYR A 11 9.01 2.03 -16.48
CA TYR A 11 8.26 0.99 -15.75
C TYR A 11 6.83 0.85 -16.27
N ARG A 12 6.19 1.95 -16.70
CA ARG A 12 4.82 1.96 -17.24
C ARG A 12 4.76 2.80 -18.52
N LYS A 13 4.80 2.13 -19.68
CA LYS A 13 4.72 2.81 -20.98
C LYS A 13 3.40 3.57 -21.08
N ASN A 14 3.44 4.84 -21.46
CA ASN A 14 2.28 5.74 -21.57
C ASN A 14 1.68 6.24 -20.25
N ILE A 15 2.40 6.13 -19.13
CA ILE A 15 2.01 6.88 -17.93
C ILE A 15 2.09 8.38 -18.19
N SER A 16 1.11 9.13 -17.70
CA SER A 16 1.07 10.59 -17.77
C SER A 16 0.78 11.19 -16.40
N LEU A 17 1.22 12.44 -16.22
CA LEU A 17 0.79 13.27 -15.10
C LEU A 17 -0.34 14.16 -15.60
N VAL A 18 -1.44 14.19 -14.84
CA VAL A 18 -2.70 14.83 -15.24
C VAL A 18 -3.00 15.96 -14.28
N ASP A 19 -3.50 17.09 -14.80
CA ASP A 19 -4.02 18.15 -13.95
C ASP A 19 -5.38 17.74 -13.39
N ALA A 20 -5.49 17.62 -12.07
CA ALA A 20 -6.74 17.28 -11.37
C ALA A 20 -7.90 18.24 -11.71
N LYS A 21 -7.63 19.47 -12.18
CA LYS A 21 -8.65 20.41 -12.66
C LYS A 21 -9.41 19.94 -13.89
N THR A 22 -8.87 18.95 -14.60
CA THR A 22 -9.50 18.37 -15.79
C THR A 22 -10.47 17.23 -15.46
N LEU A 23 -10.47 16.74 -14.22
CA LEU A 23 -11.33 15.68 -13.75
C LEU A 23 -12.72 16.17 -13.35
N GLN A 24 -13.68 15.26 -13.43
CA GLN A 24 -15.02 15.40 -12.85
C GLN A 24 -15.02 14.87 -11.40
N GLU A 25 -15.99 15.31 -10.59
CA GLU A 25 -16.12 14.91 -9.16
C GLU A 25 -16.25 13.39 -8.94
N ASN A 26 -16.61 12.62 -9.97
CA ASN A 26 -16.77 11.17 -9.87
C ASN A 26 -15.57 10.37 -10.39
N ASP A 27 -14.52 11.02 -10.91
CA ASP A 27 -13.36 10.32 -11.46
C ASP A 27 -12.45 9.76 -10.35
N ILE A 28 -12.36 10.49 -9.23
CA ILE A 28 -11.62 10.15 -8.01
C ILE A 28 -12.38 10.69 -6.78
N PRO A 29 -12.11 10.21 -5.56
CA PRO A 29 -12.72 10.74 -4.34
C PRO A 29 -12.54 12.25 -4.20
N VAL A 30 -13.59 12.90 -3.68
CA VAL A 30 -13.64 14.36 -3.55
C VAL A 30 -12.50 14.90 -2.69
N GLU A 31 -12.09 14.19 -1.64
CA GLU A 31 -10.98 14.57 -0.77
C GLU A 31 -9.66 14.65 -1.55
N TRP A 32 -9.37 13.62 -2.36
CA TRP A 32 -8.17 13.63 -3.21
C TRP A 32 -8.24 14.71 -4.28
N LEU A 33 -9.41 14.91 -4.90
CA LEU A 33 -9.62 15.95 -5.89
C LEU A 33 -9.38 17.35 -5.29
N GLU A 34 -9.89 17.61 -4.09
CA GLU A 34 -9.69 18.87 -3.38
C GLU A 34 -8.22 19.12 -3.03
N ILE A 35 -7.52 18.10 -2.55
CA ILE A 35 -6.08 18.16 -2.22
C ILE A 35 -5.26 18.44 -3.48
N LEU A 36 -5.45 17.65 -4.54
CA LEU A 36 -4.66 17.73 -5.78
C LEU A 36 -4.86 19.07 -6.51
N ASN A 37 -6.02 19.71 -6.34
CA ASN A 37 -6.32 21.02 -6.89
C ASN A 37 -5.64 22.19 -6.15
N LYS A 38 -5.00 21.95 -4.99
CA LYS A 38 -4.24 22.96 -4.26
C LYS A 38 -2.90 23.29 -4.91
N GLY A 39 -2.35 24.44 -4.54
CA GLY A 39 -0.96 24.78 -4.86
C GLY A 39 0.01 23.83 -4.15
N GLU A 40 1.22 23.65 -4.69
CA GLU A 40 2.20 22.65 -4.27
C GLU A 40 2.41 22.55 -2.75
N SER A 41 2.66 23.68 -2.07
CA SER A 41 2.91 23.70 -0.62
C SER A 41 1.68 23.27 0.19
N GLU A 42 0.50 23.81 -0.14
CA GLU A 42 -0.75 23.47 0.55
C GLU A 42 -1.17 22.03 0.25
N ARG A 43 -0.91 21.54 -0.97
CA ARG A 43 -1.18 20.16 -1.37
C ARG A 43 -0.42 19.16 -0.51
N ARG A 44 0.88 19.40 -0.28
CA ARG A 44 1.69 18.56 0.61
C ARG A 44 1.14 18.55 2.03
N GLU A 45 0.88 19.74 2.60
CA GLU A 45 0.32 19.86 3.94
C GLU A 45 -1.01 19.12 4.08
N LYS A 46 -1.94 19.34 3.13
CA LYS A 46 -3.25 18.67 3.12
C LYS A 46 -3.17 17.18 2.88
N THR A 47 -2.19 16.71 2.12
CA THR A 47 -1.92 15.27 1.96
C THR A 47 -1.57 14.63 3.30
N ILE A 48 -0.66 15.25 4.07
CA ILE A 48 -0.27 14.75 5.39
C ILE A 48 -1.42 14.83 6.39
N GLU A 49 -2.20 15.91 6.39
CA GLU A 49 -3.41 16.01 7.22
C GLU A 49 -4.42 14.90 6.90
N TYR A 50 -4.59 14.57 5.62
CA TYR A 50 -5.50 13.51 5.20
C TYR A 50 -5.02 12.12 5.60
N TRP A 51 -3.73 11.84 5.47
CA TRP A 51 -3.15 10.61 6.01
C TRP A 51 -3.37 10.49 7.53
N ARG A 52 -3.17 11.59 8.29
CA ARG A 52 -3.42 11.61 9.74
C ARG A 52 -4.89 11.41 10.10
N SER A 53 -5.82 11.92 9.30
CA SER A 53 -7.25 11.78 9.62
C SER A 53 -7.73 10.32 9.49
N ILE A 54 -7.03 9.48 8.72
CA ILE A 54 -7.39 8.08 8.49
C ILE A 54 -6.50 7.09 9.26
N SER A 55 -5.18 7.30 9.29
CA SER A 55 -4.20 6.31 9.78
C SER A 55 -3.14 6.92 10.72
N SER A 56 -3.53 7.89 11.55
CA SER A 56 -2.58 8.60 12.43
C SER A 56 -1.79 7.73 13.39
N ASN A 57 -2.38 6.63 13.88
CA ASN A 57 -1.69 5.73 14.81
C ASN A 57 -0.98 4.61 14.06
N GLU A 58 -1.65 4.07 13.05
CA GLU A 58 -1.28 2.90 12.28
C GLU A 58 -0.05 3.13 11.40
N LEU A 59 0.10 4.35 10.85
CA LEU A 59 1.17 4.71 9.92
C LEU A 59 1.97 5.91 10.45
N ARG A 60 2.17 5.97 11.77
CA ARG A 60 2.76 7.13 12.45
C ARG A 60 4.14 7.46 11.92
N ASN A 61 5.01 6.46 11.76
CA ASN A 61 6.39 6.66 11.32
C ASN A 61 6.43 7.02 9.84
N THR A 62 5.61 6.37 9.02
CA THR A 62 5.42 6.69 7.58
C THR A 62 4.96 8.13 7.41
N ILE A 63 3.93 8.55 8.17
CA ILE A 63 3.43 9.93 8.15
C ILE A 63 4.50 10.91 8.61
N SER A 64 5.27 10.58 9.65
CA SER A 64 6.38 11.43 10.11
C SER A 64 7.41 11.59 9.00
N TYR A 65 7.82 10.50 8.37
CA TYR A 65 8.81 10.53 7.29
C TYR A 65 8.32 11.37 6.11
N LEU A 66 7.08 11.14 5.66
CA LEU A 66 6.49 11.91 4.56
C LEU A 66 6.34 13.39 4.93
N SER A 67 6.04 13.73 6.18
CA SER A 67 5.94 15.12 6.62
C SER A 67 7.23 15.91 6.38
N ASP A 68 8.37 15.27 6.56
CA ASP A 68 9.69 15.88 6.45
C ASP A 68 10.29 15.79 5.04
N ASN A 69 9.90 14.77 4.27
CA ASN A 69 10.57 14.40 3.02
C ASN A 69 9.70 14.41 1.76
N LEU A 70 8.40 14.69 1.88
CA LEU A 70 7.51 14.79 0.72
C LEU A 70 7.84 16.04 -0.10
N LEU A 71 8.22 15.85 -1.37
CA LEU A 71 8.58 16.93 -2.28
C LEU A 71 7.38 17.35 -3.15
N ASP A 72 6.55 16.40 -3.57
CA ASP A 72 5.39 16.70 -4.40
C ASP A 72 4.35 15.56 -4.36
N VAL A 73 3.11 15.89 -4.68
CA VAL A 73 1.98 14.95 -4.81
C VAL A 73 1.26 15.30 -6.10
N GLU A 74 1.17 14.35 -7.02
CA GLU A 74 0.59 14.58 -8.34
C GLU A 74 -0.41 13.47 -8.69
N LEU A 75 -1.30 13.77 -9.62
CA LEU A 75 -2.17 12.76 -10.20
C LEU A 75 -1.46 12.10 -11.38
N ALA A 76 -1.33 10.78 -11.32
CA ALA A 76 -0.86 9.98 -12.43
C ALA A 76 -2.03 9.24 -13.09
N CYS A 77 -1.94 9.02 -14.40
CA CYS A 77 -2.87 8.19 -15.15
C CYS A 77 -2.09 7.16 -15.97
N TYR A 78 -2.51 5.89 -15.88
CA TYR A 78 -1.97 4.80 -16.66
C TYR A 78 -3.11 3.90 -17.14
N ASN A 79 -3.26 3.74 -18.46
CA ASN A 79 -4.36 3.00 -19.09
C ASN A 79 -5.73 3.39 -18.54
N ASP A 80 -6.02 4.70 -18.47
CA ASP A 80 -7.26 5.28 -17.96
C ASP A 80 -7.55 5.00 -16.47
N VAL A 81 -6.54 4.52 -15.72
CA VAL A 81 -6.62 4.33 -14.28
C VAL A 81 -5.82 5.41 -13.57
N TYR A 82 -6.48 6.15 -12.69
CA TYR A 82 -5.87 7.18 -11.87
C TYR A 82 -5.18 6.62 -10.62
N SER A 83 -4.13 7.30 -10.18
CA SER A 83 -3.43 7.07 -8.90
C SER A 83 -2.79 8.34 -8.40
N VAL A 84 -2.58 8.43 -7.09
CA VAL A 84 -1.79 9.52 -6.47
C VAL A 84 -0.32 9.12 -6.48
N LEU A 85 0.51 9.94 -7.12
CA LEU A 85 1.96 9.77 -7.19
C LEU A 85 2.63 10.69 -6.17
N TYR A 86 3.45 10.10 -5.32
CA TYR A 86 4.25 10.77 -4.31
C TYR A 86 5.69 10.89 -4.81
N THR A 87 6.23 12.11 -4.80
CA THR A 87 7.66 12.34 -5.01
C THR A 87 8.30 12.54 -3.64
N VAL A 88 9.12 11.59 -3.21
CA VAL A 88 9.65 11.53 -1.84
C VAL A 88 11.16 11.59 -1.90
N LYS A 89 11.76 12.40 -1.03
CA LYS A 89 13.20 12.36 -0.79
C LYS A 89 13.54 11.14 0.06
N VAL A 90 14.45 10.30 -0.39
CA VAL A 90 14.84 9.03 0.25
C VAL A 90 16.34 8.97 0.52
N GLY A 91 16.77 8.10 1.45
CA GLY A 91 18.18 7.85 1.78
C GLY A 91 19.03 9.12 1.95
N GLU A 92 20.21 9.15 1.31
CA GLU A 92 21.15 10.30 1.31
C GLU A 92 20.70 11.49 0.41
N GLY A 93 19.40 11.62 0.16
CA GLY A 93 18.80 12.70 -0.61
C GLY A 93 18.53 12.39 -2.07
N GLU A 94 18.42 11.10 -2.40
CA GLU A 94 17.85 10.64 -3.66
C GLU A 94 16.34 10.94 -3.70
N VAL A 95 15.72 10.75 -4.87
CA VAL A 95 14.29 10.98 -5.05
C VAL A 95 13.67 9.74 -5.65
N ASP A 96 12.70 9.20 -4.94
CA ASP A 96 11.92 8.05 -5.34
C ASP A 96 10.44 8.38 -5.45
N TYR A 97 9.73 7.47 -6.11
CA TYR A 97 8.32 7.62 -6.42
C TYR A 97 7.50 6.50 -5.79
N PHE A 98 6.46 6.89 -5.07
CA PHE A 98 5.52 5.97 -4.44
C PHE A 98 4.13 6.20 -5.02
N GLU A 99 3.34 5.14 -5.10
CA GLU A 99 2.01 5.18 -5.68
C GLU A 99 0.97 4.75 -4.67
N GLY A 100 0.06 5.67 -4.35
CA GLY A 100 -1.18 5.38 -3.65
C GLY A 100 -2.32 5.31 -4.67
N ARG A 101 -2.89 4.12 -4.91
CA ARG A 101 -4.02 4.03 -5.85
C ARG A 101 -5.27 4.61 -5.23
N ILE A 102 -6.23 4.97 -6.08
CA ILE A 102 -7.51 5.52 -5.64
C ILE A 102 -8.23 4.50 -4.74
N PRO A 103 -8.69 4.91 -3.54
CA PRO A 103 -9.37 4.01 -2.60
C PRO A 103 -10.61 3.39 -3.23
N THR A 104 -10.95 2.19 -2.77
CA THR A 104 -12.02 1.39 -3.36
C THR A 104 -12.67 0.47 -2.33
N GLN A 105 -13.96 0.25 -2.50
CA GLN A 105 -14.72 -0.80 -1.81
C GLN A 105 -14.93 -2.03 -2.71
N ASN A 106 -14.44 -1.99 -3.96
CA ASN A 106 -14.62 -3.06 -4.92
C ASN A 106 -13.56 -4.14 -4.73
N ILE A 107 -13.98 -5.27 -4.15
CA ILE A 107 -13.12 -6.43 -3.91
C ILE A 107 -13.38 -7.45 -5.01
N LEU A 108 -12.42 -7.58 -5.92
CA LEU A 108 -12.51 -8.51 -7.04
C LEU A 108 -12.11 -9.95 -6.67
N ASN A 109 -11.21 -10.10 -5.70
CA ASN A 109 -10.82 -11.41 -5.17
C ASN A 109 -11.99 -12.00 -4.36
N LYS A 110 -12.61 -13.04 -4.90
CA LYS A 110 -13.78 -13.69 -4.30
C LYS A 110 -13.49 -14.37 -2.97
N GLU A 111 -12.26 -14.84 -2.76
CA GLU A 111 -11.86 -15.47 -1.50
C GLU A 111 -11.73 -14.40 -0.42
N LEU A 112 -11.03 -13.30 -0.72
CA LEU A 112 -10.92 -12.17 0.21
C LEU A 112 -12.29 -11.56 0.53
N GLN A 113 -13.18 -11.47 -0.46
CA GLN A 113 -14.52 -10.92 -0.27
C GLN A 113 -15.33 -11.66 0.82
N LYS A 114 -15.12 -12.96 1.01
CA LYS A 114 -15.79 -13.76 2.05
C LYS A 114 -15.42 -13.28 3.46
N PHE A 115 -14.18 -12.84 3.64
CA PHE A 115 -13.61 -12.46 4.93
C PHE A 115 -13.59 -10.94 5.17
N TRP A 116 -13.89 -10.12 4.15
CA TRP A 116 -13.73 -8.68 4.24
C TRP A 116 -14.52 -8.03 5.38
N SER A 117 -15.72 -8.54 5.68
CA SER A 117 -16.51 -8.04 6.81
C SER A 117 -15.80 -8.19 8.16
N GLU A 118 -14.93 -9.19 8.28
CA GLU A 118 -14.14 -9.50 9.48
C GLU A 118 -12.80 -8.77 9.50
N THR A 119 -12.36 -8.15 8.39
CA THR A 119 -11.13 -7.36 8.34
C THR A 119 -11.18 -6.22 9.36
N PRO A 120 -10.09 -5.98 10.11
CA PRO A 120 -9.98 -4.83 11.02
C PRO A 120 -10.39 -3.52 10.36
N GLN A 121 -11.11 -2.68 11.10
CA GLN A 121 -11.66 -1.45 10.55
C GLN A 121 -10.56 -0.49 10.07
N SER A 122 -9.40 -0.46 10.73
CA SER A 122 -8.26 0.37 10.34
C SER A 122 -7.71 0.00 8.95
N ILE A 123 -7.66 -1.31 8.63
CA ILE A 123 -7.26 -1.80 7.31
C ILE A 123 -8.30 -1.44 6.26
N LYS A 124 -9.59 -1.64 6.57
CA LYS A 124 -10.67 -1.23 5.66
C LYS A 124 -10.63 0.28 5.40
N ASP A 125 -10.44 1.08 6.45
CA ASP A 125 -10.34 2.53 6.34
C ASP A 125 -9.17 2.98 5.46
N PHE A 126 -8.02 2.32 5.56
CA PHE A 126 -6.91 2.55 4.64
C PHE A 126 -7.34 2.30 3.17
N TYR A 127 -7.89 1.12 2.87
CA TYR A 127 -8.23 0.74 1.49
C TYR A 127 -9.43 1.49 0.90
N GLU A 128 -10.44 1.78 1.72
CA GLU A 128 -11.71 2.35 1.29
C GLU A 128 -11.75 3.87 1.36
N LYS A 129 -10.83 4.50 2.08
CA LYS A 129 -10.79 5.96 2.26
C LYS A 129 -9.46 6.59 1.85
N LEU A 130 -8.32 5.99 2.19
CA LEU A 130 -7.02 6.60 1.91
C LEU A 130 -6.46 6.18 0.54
N HIS A 131 -6.10 4.91 0.39
CA HIS A 131 -5.52 4.35 -0.84
C HIS A 131 -5.83 2.87 -1.03
N ASN A 132 -6.06 2.45 -2.29
CA ASN A 132 -6.06 1.04 -2.67
C ASN A 132 -4.63 0.49 -2.83
N GLY A 133 -3.91 0.39 -1.72
CA GLY A 133 -2.48 0.06 -1.68
C GLY A 133 -1.59 1.30 -1.81
N PHE A 134 -0.39 1.20 -1.23
CA PHE A 134 0.66 2.23 -1.24
C PHE A 134 2.03 1.54 -1.28
N TYR A 135 2.79 1.75 -2.35
CA TYR A 135 4.01 0.98 -2.62
C TYR A 135 5.03 1.75 -3.48
N TYR A 136 6.25 1.22 -3.55
CA TYR A 136 7.30 1.76 -4.43
C TYR A 136 6.93 1.59 -5.91
N PHE A 137 6.81 2.70 -6.64
CA PHE A 137 6.24 2.73 -7.98
C PHE A 137 6.96 1.78 -8.98
N PRO A 138 8.31 1.74 -9.05
CA PRO A 138 9.03 0.87 -9.96
C PRO A 138 8.76 -0.63 -9.81
N SER A 139 8.83 -1.16 -8.59
CA SER A 139 8.72 -2.60 -8.32
C SER A 139 7.28 -3.04 -8.01
N ARG A 140 6.40 -2.10 -7.65
CA ARG A 140 5.05 -2.36 -7.12
C ARG A 140 5.06 -3.19 -5.84
N ALA A 141 6.11 -3.00 -5.06
CA ALA A 141 6.41 -3.76 -3.87
C ALA A 141 6.95 -2.84 -2.78
N MET A 142 7.38 -3.42 -1.67
CA MET A 142 7.73 -2.72 -0.44
C MET A 142 6.58 -1.82 0.02
N GLY A 143 5.40 -2.41 0.14
CA GLY A 143 4.20 -1.66 0.47
C GLY A 143 2.95 -2.52 0.58
N LEU A 144 1.87 -1.87 0.97
CA LEU A 144 0.53 -2.43 0.90
C LEU A 144 0.12 -2.58 -0.57
N VAL A 145 -0.21 -3.79 -0.99
CA VAL A 145 -0.59 -4.07 -2.37
C VAL A 145 -2.07 -3.70 -2.61
N PRO A 146 -2.47 -3.36 -3.84
CA PRO A 146 -3.89 -3.16 -4.16
C PRO A 146 -4.73 -4.40 -3.82
N LEU A 147 -6.01 -4.23 -3.48
CA LEU A 147 -6.92 -5.32 -3.11
C LEU A 147 -7.00 -6.44 -4.17
N GLU A 148 -6.90 -6.09 -5.45
CA GLU A 148 -6.85 -7.08 -6.54
C GLU A 148 -5.56 -7.92 -6.58
N ASN A 149 -4.52 -7.50 -5.85
CA ASN A 149 -3.21 -8.14 -5.78
C ASN A 149 -2.91 -8.72 -4.39
N VAL A 150 -3.83 -8.61 -3.44
CA VAL A 150 -3.71 -9.27 -2.13
C VAL A 150 -3.55 -10.77 -2.37
N THR A 151 -2.45 -11.33 -1.86
CA THR A 151 -2.05 -12.72 -2.11
C THR A 151 -2.90 -13.64 -1.28
N PHE A 152 -3.68 -14.53 -1.91
CA PHE A 152 -4.39 -15.58 -1.21
C PHE A 152 -3.48 -16.80 -1.07
N PHE A 153 -3.16 -17.19 0.16
CA PHE A 153 -2.15 -18.22 0.39
C PHE A 153 -2.62 -19.62 -0.04
N GLY A 154 -3.93 -19.87 -0.07
CA GLY A 154 -4.50 -21.15 -0.54
C GLY A 154 -4.39 -21.39 -2.05
N ASP A 155 -4.06 -20.36 -2.85
CA ASP A 155 -3.86 -20.52 -4.31
C ASP A 155 -2.46 -21.09 -4.66
N ASP A 156 -1.49 -20.98 -3.75
CA ASP A 156 -0.08 -21.30 -4.00
C ASP A 156 0.39 -22.53 -3.20
N GLU A 157 1.25 -23.35 -3.83
CA GLU A 157 1.99 -24.41 -3.14
C GLU A 157 3.28 -23.82 -2.55
N TRP A 158 3.31 -23.65 -1.23
CA TRP A 158 4.45 -23.05 -0.54
C TRP A 158 5.51 -24.10 -0.18
N GLY A 159 6.63 -24.11 -0.91
CA GLY A 159 7.71 -25.07 -0.71
C GLY A 159 8.30 -25.10 0.70
N ILE A 160 8.28 -23.98 1.43
CA ILE A 160 8.84 -23.91 2.80
C ILE A 160 8.12 -24.79 3.80
N ILE A 161 6.86 -25.16 3.55
CA ILE A 161 6.01 -25.84 4.54
C ILE A 161 6.62 -27.19 4.94
N GLU A 162 7.29 -27.88 4.01
CA GLU A 162 7.96 -29.15 4.28
C GLU A 162 9.25 -29.00 5.12
N ASP A 163 9.86 -27.81 5.10
CA ASP A 163 11.14 -27.51 5.71
C ASP A 163 11.02 -26.71 7.03
N LEU A 164 9.79 -26.44 7.51
CA LEU A 164 9.57 -25.67 8.74
C LEU A 164 10.12 -26.40 9.98
N GLU A 165 10.79 -25.66 10.86
CA GLU A 165 11.26 -26.18 12.15
C GLU A 165 10.11 -26.47 13.12
N ALA A 166 9.01 -25.72 12.99
CA ALA A 166 7.80 -25.88 13.79
C ALA A 166 6.56 -26.00 12.89
N PRO A 167 5.49 -26.70 13.34
CA PRO A 167 4.25 -26.80 12.58
C PRO A 167 3.69 -25.44 12.16
N LEU A 168 3.05 -25.41 11.00
CA LEU A 168 2.38 -24.22 10.49
C LEU A 168 1.31 -23.73 11.49
N GLY A 169 1.38 -22.45 11.84
CA GLY A 169 0.52 -21.82 12.84
C GLY A 169 -0.65 -21.01 12.26
N ILE A 170 -0.91 -21.17 10.97
CA ILE A 170 -1.98 -20.50 10.22
C ILE A 170 -2.70 -21.47 9.29
N GLU A 171 -3.92 -21.11 8.91
CA GLU A 171 -4.71 -21.79 7.90
C GLU A 171 -4.59 -21.07 6.55
N LEU A 172 -3.99 -21.71 5.54
CA LEU A 172 -3.69 -21.07 4.24
C LEU A 172 -4.96 -20.61 3.52
N ASP A 173 -6.04 -21.40 3.60
CA ASP A 173 -7.35 -21.11 2.98
C ASP A 173 -8.10 -19.94 3.62
N SER A 174 -7.57 -19.39 4.72
CA SER A 174 -8.03 -18.15 5.33
C SER A 174 -6.93 -17.11 5.49
N THR A 175 -5.78 -17.28 4.82
CA THR A 175 -4.64 -16.36 4.93
C THR A 175 -4.46 -15.48 3.70
N PHE A 176 -4.32 -14.17 3.94
CA PHE A 176 -4.18 -13.16 2.89
C PHE A 176 -3.02 -12.21 3.15
N GLY A 177 -2.08 -12.12 2.20
CA GLY A 177 -0.92 -11.22 2.21
C GLY A 177 -1.26 -9.83 1.68
N PHE A 178 -1.39 -8.84 2.58
CA PHE A 178 -1.74 -7.46 2.25
C PHE A 178 -0.53 -6.57 1.96
N PHE A 179 0.64 -6.94 2.47
CA PHE A 179 1.91 -6.28 2.16
C PHE A 179 2.80 -7.25 1.40
N SER A 180 3.55 -6.76 0.42
CA SER A 180 4.60 -7.54 -0.24
C SER A 180 5.91 -6.76 -0.32
N THR A 181 7.01 -7.44 -0.02
CA THR A 181 8.38 -6.95 -0.26
C THR A 181 8.81 -7.08 -1.72
N GLY A 182 8.08 -7.87 -2.52
CA GLY A 182 8.43 -8.18 -3.91
C GLY A 182 9.51 -9.27 -4.05
N MET A 183 10.06 -9.77 -2.94
CA MET A 183 11.09 -10.82 -2.90
C MET A 183 10.66 -11.99 -1.99
N GLY A 184 9.37 -12.33 -1.99
CA GLY A 184 8.84 -13.47 -1.24
C GLY A 184 8.54 -13.20 0.24
N GLY A 185 8.70 -11.96 0.72
CA GLY A 185 8.25 -11.54 2.05
C GLY A 185 6.86 -10.89 2.05
N TYR A 186 6.01 -11.26 3.01
CA TYR A 186 4.62 -10.78 3.15
C TYR A 186 4.26 -10.45 4.60
N VAL A 187 3.33 -9.50 4.77
CA VAL A 187 2.57 -9.32 6.02
C VAL A 187 1.15 -9.78 5.74
N ALA A 188 0.75 -10.86 6.39
CA ALA A 188 -0.50 -11.56 6.11
C ALA A 188 -1.42 -11.62 7.33
N LEU A 189 -2.72 -11.63 7.08
CA LEU A 189 -3.74 -11.90 8.08
C LEU A 189 -4.32 -13.28 7.86
N ASP A 190 -4.39 -14.07 8.93
CA ASP A 190 -5.13 -15.33 8.94
C ASP A 190 -6.47 -15.13 9.64
N TYR A 191 -7.55 -15.27 8.88
CA TYR A 191 -8.92 -15.14 9.38
C TYR A 191 -9.41 -16.38 10.13
N SER A 192 -8.59 -17.42 10.32
CA SER A 192 -8.86 -18.45 11.33
C SER A 192 -8.54 -18.00 12.76
N ASN A 193 -7.63 -17.01 12.91
CA ASN A 193 -7.18 -16.51 14.21
C ASN A 193 -8.27 -15.67 14.90
N ASP A 194 -8.43 -15.79 16.22
CA ASP A 194 -9.40 -15.01 16.99
C ASP A 194 -9.07 -13.50 17.00
N ASP A 195 -7.78 -13.16 16.93
CA ASP A 195 -7.30 -11.78 16.96
C ASP A 195 -6.90 -11.32 15.54
N LYS A 196 -7.81 -10.60 14.89
CA LYS A 196 -7.67 -10.16 13.49
C LYS A 196 -6.66 -9.02 13.29
N GLU A 197 -6.11 -8.44 14.36
CA GLU A 197 -5.04 -7.44 14.27
C GLU A 197 -3.64 -8.08 14.30
N LYS A 198 -3.57 -9.39 14.58
CA LYS A 198 -2.31 -10.14 14.57
C LYS A 198 -2.00 -10.65 13.18
N ALA A 199 -0.87 -10.18 12.67
CA ALA A 199 -0.28 -10.61 11.43
C ALA A 199 0.66 -11.80 11.60
N THR A 200 0.81 -12.50 10.49
CA THR A 200 1.89 -13.43 10.22
C THR A 200 2.88 -12.74 9.28
N ILE A 201 4.14 -12.65 9.70
CA ILE A 201 5.23 -12.30 8.80
C ILE A 201 5.68 -13.58 8.13
N TRP A 202 5.55 -13.63 6.82
CA TRP A 202 5.86 -14.79 6.00
C TRP A 202 7.03 -14.48 5.08
N PHE A 203 8.00 -15.40 4.99
CA PHE A 203 9.05 -15.39 3.97
C PHE A 203 9.07 -16.73 3.27
N THR A 204 9.35 -16.75 1.97
CA THR A 204 9.39 -17.96 1.13
C THR A 204 10.59 -18.88 1.39
N ASP A 205 11.37 -18.62 2.43
CA ASP A 205 12.58 -19.37 2.77
C ASP A 205 12.87 -19.43 4.30
N ASP A 206 11.95 -18.98 5.15
CA ASP A 206 12.17 -18.92 6.61
C ASP A 206 10.89 -19.27 7.40
N GLN A 207 11.06 -19.66 8.67
CA GLN A 207 9.97 -19.93 9.58
C GLN A 207 9.10 -18.67 9.78
N PRO A 208 7.77 -18.75 9.53
CA PRO A 208 6.90 -17.59 9.73
C PRO A 208 6.88 -17.10 11.18
N LYS A 209 6.82 -15.78 11.36
CA LYS A 209 6.65 -15.14 12.67
C LYS A 209 5.19 -14.79 12.89
N TYR A 210 4.60 -15.35 13.92
CA TYR A 210 3.18 -15.19 14.25
C TYR A 210 2.96 -14.14 15.35
N ASN A 211 1.71 -13.71 15.50
CA ASN A 211 1.26 -12.81 16.57
C ASN A 211 1.93 -11.42 16.56
N MET A 212 2.37 -10.96 15.39
CA MET A 212 2.92 -9.63 15.20
C MET A 212 1.77 -8.62 15.06
N ASN A 213 1.90 -7.38 15.51
CA ASN A 213 0.89 -6.37 15.20
C ASN A 213 0.98 -6.00 13.70
N PHE A 214 -0.14 -6.05 12.98
CA PHE A 214 -0.14 -5.77 11.53
C PHE A 214 0.44 -4.41 11.18
N TRP A 215 -0.01 -3.35 11.86
CA TRP A 215 0.37 -1.98 11.54
C TRP A 215 1.79 -1.64 11.98
N ASP A 216 2.25 -2.15 13.13
CA ASP A 216 3.64 -1.95 13.57
C ASP A 216 4.62 -2.45 12.50
N VAL A 217 4.38 -3.63 11.93
CA VAL A 217 5.24 -4.20 10.88
C VAL A 217 5.12 -3.42 9.57
N VAL A 218 3.89 -3.09 9.15
CA VAL A 218 3.66 -2.35 7.90
C VAL A 218 4.30 -0.96 7.96
N ASP A 219 4.11 -0.22 9.05
CA ASP A 219 4.66 1.13 9.24
C ASP A 219 6.19 1.10 9.25
N GLU A 220 6.80 0.14 9.96
CA GLU A 220 8.26 -0.04 9.98
C GLU A 220 8.81 -0.39 8.59
N TRP A 221 8.16 -1.29 7.87
CA TRP A 221 8.65 -1.78 6.58
C TRP A 221 8.48 -0.76 5.45
N ILE A 222 7.43 0.06 5.48
CA ILE A 222 7.30 1.19 4.56
C ILE A 222 8.45 2.19 4.80
N VAL A 223 8.77 2.49 6.06
CA VAL A 223 9.87 3.41 6.40
C VAL A 223 11.22 2.85 5.97
N MET A 224 11.49 1.55 6.17
CA MET A 224 12.70 0.91 5.61
C MET A 224 12.75 1.01 4.08
N GLY A 225 11.61 1.05 3.40
CA GLY A 225 11.54 1.29 1.96
C GLY A 225 11.87 2.72 1.55
N PHE A 226 11.91 3.68 2.48
CA PHE A 226 12.34 5.06 2.25
C PHE A 226 13.82 5.33 2.57
N GLU A 227 14.49 4.42 3.28
CA GLU A 227 15.88 4.60 3.77
C GLU A 227 16.89 3.84 2.92
#